data_AF-A0A0J1BD70-F1
#
_entry.id   AF-A0A0J1BD70-F1
#
_cell.length_a   1.000
_cell.length_b   1.000
_cell.length_c   1.000
_cell.angle_alpha   90.00
_cell.angle_beta   90.00
_cell.angle_gamma   90.00
#
_symmetry.space_group_name_H-M   'P 1'
#
loop_
_entity.id
_entity.type
_entity.pdbx_description
1 polymer ?
#
loop_
_entity_poly.entity_id
_entity_poly.type
_entity_poly.pdbx_seq_one_letter_code
_entity_poly.pdbx_strand_id
1 'polypeptide(L)'
;MERQLTAPLRIEPLGPPTKISTKQTYTHLAQFVDHLAPSPARTQLERLADALGVEVGAIAASEGEAREKKREAERAAARAERRRTREAVRVAEAEAEAKADKDALEAAIEGEEAPEDEGEEMGENFGDGPTMDDRGDVEYGDVPEDDEDEPDNETQPMDED
;
A
#
# COMPACT_ATOMS: atom_id res chain seq x y z
N MET A 1 -0.79 5.85 17.05
CA MET A 1 -1.61 6.35 18.18
C MET A 1 -1.40 7.85 18.30
N GLU A 2 -2.33 8.65 17.81
CA GLU A 2 -2.36 10.09 18.08
C GLU A 2 -2.62 10.28 19.58
N ARG A 3 -1.59 10.69 20.32
CA ARG A 3 -1.78 11.07 21.72
C ARG A 3 -2.54 12.38 21.72
N GLN A 4 -3.85 12.32 21.97
CA GLN A 4 -4.63 13.52 22.26
C GLN A 4 -3.92 14.29 23.37
N LEU A 5 -3.64 15.57 23.11
CA LEU A 5 -3.06 16.45 24.12
C LEU A 5 -4.03 16.50 25.31
N THR A 6 -3.53 16.15 26.49
CA THR A 6 -4.33 16.10 27.73
C THR A 6 -4.80 17.48 28.19
N ALA A 7 -4.20 18.54 27.66
CA ALA A 7 -4.59 19.93 27.89
C ALA A 7 -4.43 20.75 26.60
N PRO A 8 -5.30 21.75 26.36
CA PRO A 8 -5.18 22.62 25.21
C PRO A 8 -3.91 23.47 25.28
N LEU A 9 -3.22 23.62 24.14
CA LEU A 9 -2.07 24.52 24.04
C LEU A 9 -2.55 25.97 24.06
N ARG A 10 -2.07 26.75 25.02
CA ARG A 10 -2.31 28.19 25.08
C ARG A 10 -1.22 28.92 24.31
N ILE A 11 -1.56 29.46 23.14
CA ILE A 11 -0.66 30.27 22.31
C ILE A 11 -0.96 31.74 22.59
N GLU A 12 0.00 32.46 23.19
CA GLU A 12 -0.12 33.89 23.46
C GLU A 12 0.74 34.70 22.46
N PRO A 13 0.14 35.64 21.72
CA PRO A 13 0.91 36.48 20.80
C PRO A 13 1.79 37.44 21.60
N LEU A 14 3.11 37.40 21.37
CA LEU A 14 4.06 38.34 21.97
C LEU A 14 3.98 39.75 21.37
N GLY A 15 3.27 39.92 20.25
CA GLY A 15 3.11 41.18 19.56
C GLY A 15 2.18 41.08 18.34
N PRO A 16 1.98 42.19 17.61
CA PRO A 16 1.18 42.18 16.39
C PRO A 16 1.86 41.34 15.28
N PRO A 17 1.08 40.71 14.39
CA PRO A 17 1.63 39.96 13.26
C PRO A 17 2.41 40.88 12.34
N THR A 18 3.60 40.46 11.94
CA THR A 18 4.45 41.18 10.99
C THR A 18 4.34 40.55 9.60
N LYS A 19 4.23 41.38 8.57
CA LYS A 19 4.26 40.92 7.18
C LYS A 19 5.72 40.74 6.77
N ILE A 20 6.06 39.56 6.29
CA ILE A 20 7.37 39.25 5.71
C ILE A 20 7.32 39.37 4.18
N SER A 21 8.44 39.75 3.57
CA SER A 21 8.53 39.82 2.10
C SER A 21 8.59 38.43 1.48
N THR A 22 8.18 38.29 0.21
CA THR A 22 8.23 37.02 -0.53
C THR A 22 9.63 36.41 -0.54
N LYS A 23 10.67 37.23 -0.72
CA LYS A 23 12.07 36.81 -0.64
C LYS A 23 12.48 36.25 0.73
N GLN A 24 12.00 36.87 1.82
CA GLN A 24 12.22 36.36 3.17
C GLN A 24 11.45 35.06 3.40
N THR A 25 10.19 34.99 2.96
CA THR A 25 9.37 33.78 3.04
C THR A 25 10.05 32.60 2.33
N TYR A 26 10.55 32.81 1.12
CA TYR A 26 11.32 31.82 0.37
C TYR A 26 12.54 31.33 1.18
N THR A 27 13.33 32.27 1.72
CA THR A 27 14.53 31.92 2.50
C THR A 27 14.18 31.07 3.73
N HIS A 28 13.13 31.45 4.46
CA HIS A 28 12.67 30.72 5.64
C HIS A 28 12.15 29.33 5.28
N LEU A 29 11.34 29.22 4.22
CA LEU A 29 10.79 27.94 3.78
C LEU A 29 11.86 26.99 3.27
N ALA A 30 12.79 27.47 2.43
CA ALA A 30 13.88 26.66 1.90
C ALA A 30 14.71 26.03 3.03
N GLN A 31 15.03 26.80 4.07
CA GLN A 31 15.74 26.29 5.24
C GLN A 31 14.89 25.35 6.09
N PHE A 32 13.61 25.68 6.28
CA PHE A 32 12.72 24.89 7.14
C PHE A 32 12.44 23.50 6.56
N VAL A 33 12.22 23.41 5.25
CA VAL A 33 11.89 22.17 4.55
C VAL A 33 12.97 21.09 4.73
N ASP A 34 14.24 21.48 4.71
CA ASP A 34 15.37 20.55 4.87
C ASP A 34 15.38 19.82 6.22
N HIS A 35 14.73 20.39 7.24
CA HIS A 35 14.67 19.84 8.59
C HIS A 35 13.41 18.99 8.84
N LEU A 36 12.50 18.90 7.86
CA LEU A 36 11.27 18.12 8.00
C LEU A 36 11.50 16.65 7.62
N ALA A 37 10.85 15.75 8.33
CA ALA A 37 10.78 14.35 7.93
C ALA A 37 10.00 14.19 6.60
N PRO A 38 10.33 13.17 5.77
CA PRO A 38 9.54 12.82 4.59
C PRO A 38 8.07 12.65 4.95
N SER A 39 7.22 13.51 4.39
CA SER A 39 5.78 13.53 4.65
C SER A 39 5.05 14.28 3.54
N PRO A 40 3.72 14.04 3.37
CA PRO A 40 2.94 14.79 2.38
C PRO A 40 2.99 16.31 2.61
N ALA A 41 2.96 16.75 3.88
CA ALA A 41 3.09 18.15 4.24
C ALA A 41 4.44 18.75 3.84
N ARG A 42 5.53 17.99 4.02
CA ARG A 42 6.86 18.40 3.54
C ARG A 42 6.86 18.60 2.03
N THR A 43 6.30 17.67 1.26
CA THR A 43 6.24 17.79 -0.21
C THR A 43 5.41 18.98 -0.67
N GLN A 44 4.32 19.32 0.02
CA GLN A 44 3.55 20.53 -0.25
C GLN A 44 4.38 21.80 0.01
N LEU A 45 5.16 21.83 1.09
CA LEU A 45 6.05 22.94 1.41
C LEU A 45 7.22 23.05 0.41
N GLU A 46 7.77 21.93 -0.07
CA GLU A 46 8.76 21.89 -1.15
C GLU A 46 8.22 22.55 -2.42
N ARG A 47 7.01 22.16 -2.87
CA ARG A 47 6.36 22.77 -4.04
C ARG A 47 6.13 24.28 -3.86
N LEU A 48 5.70 24.69 -2.67
CA LEU A 48 5.47 26.10 -2.37
C LEU A 48 6.78 26.90 -2.35
N ALA A 49 7.85 26.32 -1.79
CA ALA A 49 9.19 26.93 -1.80
C ALA A 49 9.76 27.02 -3.22
N ASP A 50 9.57 25.98 -4.05
CA ASP A 50 9.96 25.98 -5.47
C ASP A 50 9.21 27.08 -6.24
N ALA A 51 7.88 27.18 -6.09
CA ALA A 51 7.05 28.19 -6.73
C ALA A 51 7.46 29.62 -6.34
N LEU A 52 7.65 29.87 -5.04
CA LEU A 52 8.15 31.16 -4.55
C LEU A 52 9.57 31.44 -5.05
N GLY A 53 10.43 30.41 -5.12
CA GLY A 53 11.79 30.52 -5.62
C GLY A 53 11.84 30.93 -7.09
N VAL A 54 10.93 30.43 -7.92
CA VAL A 54 10.77 30.88 -9.31
C VAL A 54 10.27 32.32 -9.36
N GLU A 55 9.26 32.67 -8.56
CA GLU A 55 8.69 34.03 -8.52
C GLU A 55 9.75 35.08 -8.13
N VAL A 56 10.58 34.79 -7.14
CA VAL A 56 11.64 35.72 -6.69
C VAL A 56 12.92 35.64 -7.54
N GLY A 57 12.94 34.78 -8.57
CA GLY A 57 14.09 34.58 -9.45
C GLY A 57 15.28 33.86 -8.81
N ALA A 58 15.06 33.17 -7.69
CA ALA A 58 16.07 32.35 -7.01
C ALA A 58 16.24 30.96 -7.64
N ILE A 59 15.21 30.46 -8.33
CA ILE A 59 15.17 29.17 -9.00
C ILE A 59 14.75 29.39 -10.46
N ALA A 60 15.39 28.68 -11.40
CA ALA A 60 14.95 28.70 -12.80
C ALA A 60 13.64 27.88 -12.94
N ALA A 61 12.69 28.33 -13.76
CA ALA A 61 11.43 27.60 -13.97
C ALA A 61 11.65 26.13 -14.38
N SER A 62 12.62 25.88 -15.25
CA SER A 62 13.02 24.53 -15.68
C SER A 62 13.56 23.66 -14.53
N GLU A 63 14.19 24.25 -13.53
CA GLU A 63 14.66 23.53 -12.35
C GLU A 63 13.50 23.14 -11.44
N GLY A 64 12.51 24.01 -11.26
CA GLY A 64 11.28 23.70 -10.53
C GLY A 64 10.53 22.51 -11.15
N GLU A 65 10.40 22.51 -12.48
CA GLU A 65 9.80 21.39 -13.23
C GLU A 65 10.61 20.09 -13.09
N ALA A 66 11.94 20.17 -13.16
CA ALA A 66 12.81 19.00 -13.00
C ALA A 66 12.66 18.38 -11.60
N ARG A 67 12.53 19.20 -10.56
CA ARG A 67 12.30 18.73 -9.18
C ARG A 67 10.94 18.06 -9.03
N GLU A 68 9.88 18.62 -9.62
CA GLU A 68 8.56 17.99 -9.61
C GLU A 68 8.57 16.63 -10.32
N LYS A 69 9.18 16.57 -11.51
CA LYS A 69 9.30 15.31 -12.29
C LYS A 69 10.07 14.24 -11.52
N LYS A 70 11.13 14.61 -10.80
CA LYS A 70 11.86 13.68 -9.93
C LYS A 70 10.96 13.13 -8.82
N ARG A 71 10.18 13.99 -8.15
CA ARG A 71 9.25 13.58 -7.08
C ARG A 71 8.13 12.68 -7.60
N GLU A 72 7.66 12.90 -8.82
CA GLU A 72 6.72 12.01 -9.49
C GLU A 72 7.33 10.64 -9.82
N ALA A 73 8.55 10.61 -10.39
CA ALA A 73 9.26 9.38 -10.68
C ALA A 73 9.54 8.55 -9.41
N GLU A 74 9.90 9.20 -8.30
CA GLU A 74 10.08 8.53 -7.00
C GLU A 74 8.77 7.92 -6.47
N ARG A 75 7.64 8.63 -6.61
CA ARG A 75 6.32 8.08 -6.26
C ARG A 75 5.94 6.89 -7.13
N ALA A 76 6.16 6.98 -8.44
CA ALA A 76 5.91 5.88 -9.37
C ALA A 76 6.79 4.67 -9.05
N ALA A 77 8.08 4.88 -8.76
CA ALA A 77 9.00 3.82 -8.36
C ALA A 77 8.56 3.14 -7.05
N ALA A 78 8.17 3.92 -6.03
CA ALA A 78 7.67 3.39 -4.76
C ALA A 78 6.39 2.57 -4.93
N ARG A 79 5.47 2.99 -5.82
CA ARG A 79 4.27 2.21 -6.16
C ARG A 79 4.63 0.90 -6.87
N ALA A 80 5.53 0.97 -7.85
CA ALA A 80 6.00 -0.20 -8.57
C ALA A 80 6.71 -1.22 -7.65
N GLU A 81 7.50 -0.73 -6.70
CA GLU A 81 8.14 -1.57 -5.68
C GLU A 81 7.11 -2.27 -4.80
N ARG A 82 6.10 -1.53 -4.30
CA ARG A 82 4.99 -2.12 -3.52
C ARG A 82 4.26 -3.21 -4.30
N ARG A 83 3.99 -2.97 -5.59
CA ARG A 83 3.37 -3.97 -6.48
C ARG A 83 4.23 -5.24 -6.58
N ARG A 84 5.54 -5.09 -6.82
CA ARG A 84 6.48 -6.22 -6.88
C ARG A 84 6.56 -6.99 -5.57
N THR A 85 6.56 -6.29 -4.43
CA THR A 85 6.58 -6.96 -3.12
C THR A 85 5.29 -7.75 -2.88
N ARG A 86 4.12 -7.20 -3.23
CA ARG A 86 2.83 -7.91 -3.12
C ARG A 86 2.81 -9.16 -4.01
N GLU A 87 3.28 -9.04 -5.25
CA GLU A 87 3.36 -10.18 -6.18
C GLU A 87 4.32 -11.26 -5.69
N ALA A 88 5.51 -10.87 -5.18
CA ALA A 88 6.47 -11.81 -4.62
C ALA A 88 5.93 -12.57 -3.41
N VAL A 89 5.17 -11.91 -2.53
CA VAL A 89 4.49 -12.56 -1.40
C VAL A 89 3.46 -13.57 -1.90
N ARG A 90 2.60 -13.17 -2.86
CA ARG A 90 1.58 -14.07 -3.44
C ARG A 90 2.20 -15.30 -4.10
N VAL A 91 3.30 -15.13 -4.83
CA VAL A 91 4.01 -16.27 -5.46
C VAL A 91 4.60 -17.19 -4.39
N ALA A 92 5.22 -16.63 -3.35
CA ALA A 92 5.79 -17.44 -2.26
C ALA A 92 4.71 -18.22 -1.49
N GLU A 93 3.53 -17.64 -1.29
CA GLU A 93 2.39 -18.33 -0.68
C GLU A 93 1.87 -19.47 -1.56
N ALA A 94 1.70 -19.23 -2.87
CA ALA A 94 1.28 -20.27 -3.82
C ALA A 94 2.30 -21.41 -3.94
N GLU A 95 3.61 -21.11 -3.90
CA GLU A 95 4.67 -22.12 -3.88
C GLU A 95 4.67 -22.93 -2.57
N ALA A 96 4.38 -22.29 -1.43
CA ALA A 96 4.28 -22.97 -0.15
C ALA A 96 3.06 -23.90 -0.08
N GLU A 97 1.91 -23.48 -0.61
CA GLU A 97 0.70 -24.30 -0.73
C GLU A 97 0.94 -25.50 -1.66
N ALA A 98 1.47 -25.27 -2.86
CA ALA A 98 1.79 -26.35 -3.80
C ALA A 98 2.80 -27.35 -3.22
N LYS A 99 3.75 -26.88 -2.40
CA LYS A 99 4.69 -27.76 -1.69
C LYS A 99 3.98 -28.55 -0.60
N ALA A 100 3.10 -27.93 0.20
CA ALA A 100 2.35 -28.61 1.23
C ALA A 100 1.43 -29.69 0.65
N ASP A 101 0.76 -29.40 -0.47
CA ASP A 101 -0.06 -30.36 -1.21
C ASP A 101 0.77 -31.53 -1.73
N LYS A 102 1.96 -31.23 -2.26
CA LYS A 102 2.88 -32.26 -2.73
C LYS A 102 3.39 -33.14 -1.58
N ASP A 103 3.79 -32.55 -0.46
CA ASP A 103 4.26 -33.27 0.73
C ASP A 103 3.13 -34.13 1.32
N ALA A 104 1.87 -33.64 1.30
CA ALA A 104 0.69 -34.39 1.72
C ALA A 104 0.38 -35.59 0.79
N LEU A 105 0.53 -35.42 -0.53
CA LEU A 105 0.39 -36.50 -1.51
C LEU A 105 1.50 -37.55 -1.36
N GLU A 106 2.76 -37.14 -1.16
CA GLU A 106 3.87 -38.06 -0.93
C GLU A 106 3.68 -38.88 0.36
N ALA A 107 3.22 -38.24 1.45
CA ALA A 107 2.90 -38.94 2.69
C ALA A 107 1.73 -39.93 2.54
N ALA A 108 0.72 -39.61 1.73
CA ALA A 108 -0.39 -40.51 1.45
C ALA A 108 0.04 -41.74 0.63
N ILE A 109 0.99 -41.57 -0.30
CA ILE A 109 1.55 -42.66 -1.12
C ILE A 109 2.50 -43.54 -0.28
N GLU A 110 3.34 -42.95 0.58
CA GLU A 110 4.27 -43.71 1.44
C GLU A 110 3.55 -44.45 2.57
N GLY A 111 2.36 -44.00 2.98
CA GLY A 111 1.47 -44.71 3.90
C GLY A 111 0.75 -45.94 3.31
N GLU A 112 0.96 -46.25 2.02
CA GLU A 112 0.26 -47.32 1.29
C GLU A 112 1.05 -48.65 1.19
N GLU A 113 2.21 -48.80 1.85
CA GLU A 113 2.91 -50.09 2.06
C GLU A 113 3.05 -50.37 3.57
N ALA A 114 2.47 -51.36 4.27
CA ALA A 114 1.76 -52.63 4.02
C ALA A 114 1.12 -53.12 5.37
N PRO A 115 0.46 -54.30 5.54
CA PRO A 115 -0.03 -55.31 4.58
C PRO A 115 -1.55 -55.58 4.68
N GLU A 116 -2.04 -56.43 3.76
CA GLU A 116 -3.31 -57.17 3.84
C GLU A 116 -3.48 -57.85 5.23
N ASP A 117 -4.55 -57.53 5.96
CA ASP A 117 -5.14 -58.45 6.93
C ASP A 117 -6.68 -58.34 6.85
N GLU A 118 -7.30 -59.47 6.58
CA GLU A 118 -8.73 -59.65 6.37
C GLU A 118 -9.50 -59.37 7.67
N GLY A 119 -10.61 -58.61 7.61
CA GLY A 119 -11.36 -58.32 8.85
C GLY A 119 -12.66 -57.56 8.68
N GLU A 120 -13.63 -58.19 8.03
CA GLU A 120 -15.05 -58.18 8.40
C GLU A 120 -15.93 -56.91 8.19
N GLU A 121 -16.85 -57.10 7.24
CA GLU A 121 -18.30 -56.86 7.34
C GLU A 121 -18.87 -55.46 7.00
N MET A 122 -19.55 -55.46 5.85
CA MET A 122 -20.52 -54.49 5.37
C MET A 122 -21.59 -54.14 6.42
N GLY A 123 -21.72 -52.85 6.70
CA GLY A 123 -22.90 -52.27 7.35
C GLY A 123 -23.43 -51.09 6.55
N GLU A 124 -24.29 -51.36 5.57
CA GLU A 124 -25.18 -50.35 4.98
C GLU A 124 -26.01 -49.71 6.11
N ASN A 125 -25.92 -48.39 6.27
CA ASN A 125 -26.98 -47.63 6.91
C ASN A 125 -27.28 -46.39 6.06
N PHE A 126 -28.23 -46.54 5.16
CA PHE A 126 -28.93 -45.43 4.51
C PHE A 126 -29.75 -44.71 5.59
N GLY A 127 -29.29 -43.53 5.99
CA GLY A 127 -29.97 -42.69 6.98
C GLY A 127 -29.76 -41.21 6.68
N ASP A 128 -30.66 -40.68 5.85
CA ASP A 128 -31.23 -39.33 5.89
C ASP A 128 -30.29 -38.10 5.78
N GLY A 129 -30.25 -37.53 4.57
CA GLY A 129 -30.16 -36.09 4.30
C GLY A 129 -28.86 -35.36 4.67
N PRO A 130 -28.10 -34.80 3.70
CA PRO A 130 -27.04 -33.86 4.04
C PRO A 130 -27.68 -32.54 4.49
N THR A 131 -27.85 -32.33 5.80
CA THR A 131 -27.88 -30.98 6.34
C THR A 131 -26.47 -30.42 6.19
N MET A 132 -26.24 -29.69 5.10
CA MET A 132 -25.07 -28.85 4.89
C MET A 132 -25.06 -27.73 5.94
N ASP A 133 -24.52 -28.01 7.12
CA ASP A 133 -24.30 -27.00 8.17
C ASP A 133 -22.82 -26.74 8.48
N ASP A 134 -21.93 -27.22 7.60
CA ASP A 134 -20.54 -26.75 7.54
C ASP A 134 -20.44 -25.52 6.63
N ARG A 135 -21.34 -24.55 6.82
CA ARG A 135 -20.98 -23.17 6.53
C ARG A 135 -20.00 -22.77 7.61
N GLY A 136 -18.74 -23.17 7.41
CA GLY A 136 -17.61 -22.63 8.13
C GLY A 136 -17.77 -21.12 8.18
N ASP A 137 -17.44 -20.55 9.34
CA ASP A 137 -17.30 -19.12 9.53
C ASP A 137 -16.45 -18.57 8.38
N VAL A 138 -17.11 -18.07 7.35
CA VAL A 138 -16.48 -17.20 6.37
C VAL A 138 -16.25 -15.94 7.19
N GLU A 139 -15.03 -15.78 7.68
CA GLU A 139 -14.57 -14.51 8.21
C GLU A 139 -14.86 -13.47 7.12
N TYR A 140 -15.95 -12.72 7.28
CA TYR A 140 -16.22 -11.48 6.53
C TYR A 140 -15.27 -10.39 7.05
N GLY A 141 -13.97 -10.72 7.04
CA GLY A 141 -12.90 -10.03 7.74
C GLY A 141 -11.66 -9.91 6.88
N ASP A 142 -11.81 -10.00 5.56
CA ASP A 142 -10.95 -9.31 4.60
C ASP A 142 -11.83 -9.05 3.39
N VAL A 143 -12.64 -7.99 3.47
CA VAL A 143 -12.90 -7.22 2.25
C VAL A 143 -11.51 -6.68 1.93
N PRO A 144 -10.83 -7.11 0.85
CA PRO A 144 -9.66 -6.38 0.40
C PRO A 144 -10.12 -4.95 0.30
N GLU A 145 -9.47 -4.02 1.01
CA GLU A 145 -9.72 -2.60 0.81
C GLU A 145 -9.87 -2.41 -0.70
N ASP A 146 -11.02 -1.83 -1.07
CA ASP A 146 -11.46 -1.51 -2.42
C ASP A 146 -10.34 -0.69 -3.09
N ASP A 147 -9.26 -1.36 -3.49
CA ASP A 147 -8.18 -0.81 -4.27
C ASP A 147 -8.84 -0.76 -5.65
N GLU A 148 -9.36 0.42 -5.94
CA GLU A 148 -9.68 0.96 -7.27
C GLU A 148 -8.45 0.87 -8.21
N ASP A 149 -7.74 -0.26 -8.25
CA ASP A 149 -6.96 -0.69 -9.41
C ASP A 149 -7.97 -1.16 -10.46
N GLU A 150 -8.87 -0.24 -10.86
CA GLU A 150 -9.35 -0.27 -12.23
C GLU A 150 -8.10 -0.29 -13.12
N PRO A 151 -8.07 -1.14 -14.17
CA PRO A 151 -6.98 -1.07 -15.14
C PRO A 151 -6.88 0.39 -15.60
N ASP A 152 -5.67 0.93 -15.56
CA ASP A 152 -5.34 2.27 -16.02
C ASP A 152 -5.74 2.37 -17.50
N ASN A 153 -6.99 2.76 -17.78
CA ASN A 153 -7.53 2.92 -19.13
C ASN A 153 -7.01 4.21 -19.77
N GLU A 154 -5.82 4.67 -19.39
CA GLU A 154 -5.09 5.65 -20.17
C GLU A 154 -4.56 4.96 -21.43
N THR A 155 -5.19 5.31 -22.55
CA THR A 155 -4.82 4.99 -23.95
C THR A 155 -5.56 3.83 -24.64
N GLN A 156 -6.90 3.90 -24.71
CA GLN A 156 -7.53 3.52 -25.98
C GLN A 156 -7.46 4.73 -26.92
N PRO A 157 -6.72 4.69 -28.03
CA PRO A 157 -6.97 5.65 -29.11
C PRO A 157 -8.40 5.40 -29.59
N MET A 158 -9.27 6.40 -29.40
CA MET A 158 -10.55 6.43 -30.11
C MET A 158 -10.19 6.59 -31.58
N ASP A 159 -10.21 5.48 -32.33
CA ASP A 159 -10.19 5.52 -33.78
C ASP A 159 -11.46 6.29 -34.22
N GLU A 160 -11.25 7.51 -34.70
CA GLU A 160 -12.27 8.32 -35.37
C GLU A 160 -12.48 7.75 -36.78
N ASP A 161 -13.65 7.16 -37.03
CA ASP A 161 -14.22 6.94 -38.38
C ASP A 161 -15.40 7.91 -38.61
#